data_AF-A0A2E5VKN2-F1
#
_entry.id   AF-A0A2E5VKN2-F1
#
_cell.length_a   1.000
_cell.length_b   1.000
_cell.length_c   1.000
_cell.angle_alpha   90.00
_cell.angle_beta   90.00
_cell.angle_gamma   90.00
#
_symmetry.space_group_name_H-M   'P 1'
#
loop_
_entity.id
_entity.type
_entity.pdbx_description
1 polymer ?
#
loop_
_entity_poly.entity_id
_entity_poly.type
_entity_poly.pdbx_seq_one_letter_code
_entity_poly.pdbx_strand_id
1 'polypeptide(L)'
;MSNRQLAQVVRDSPKLSSFFGAKSIPDSHGRGKTITGTIAGSEQSVELLTRNDSDVGGLARGERWQGFAVVSDWDTLYKRLRMLESPGN
;
A
#
# COMPACT_ATOMS: atom_id res chain seq x y z
N MET A 1 -5.86 12.91 -16.72
CA MET A 1 -6.29 13.21 -15.33
C MET A 1 -5.70 12.12 -14.44
N SER A 2 -4.91 12.46 -13.42
CA SER A 2 -4.27 11.47 -12.54
C SER A 2 -5.19 11.18 -11.35
N ASN A 3 -5.71 9.95 -11.24
CA ASN A 3 -6.54 9.50 -10.11
C ASN A 3 -5.67 9.29 -8.86
N ARG A 4 -5.21 10.38 -8.24
CA ARG A 4 -4.54 10.33 -6.93
C ARG A 4 -5.59 10.43 -5.83
N GLN A 5 -5.63 9.43 -4.94
CA GLN A 5 -6.53 9.42 -3.80
C GLN A 5 -5.72 9.47 -2.50
N LEU A 6 -6.20 10.26 -1.54
CA LEU A 6 -5.73 10.19 -0.17
C LEU A 6 -6.20 8.86 0.43
N ALA A 7 -5.27 8.05 0.90
CA ALA A 7 -5.56 6.78 1.56
C ALA A 7 -4.99 6.79 2.97
N GLN A 8 -5.82 6.40 3.93
CA GLN A 8 -5.38 6.02 5.26
C GLN A 8 -5.53 4.52 5.38
N VAL A 9 -4.44 3.80 5.63
CA VAL A 9 -4.43 2.34 5.74
C VAL A 9 -4.12 1.96 7.18
N VAL A 10 -5.04 1.24 7.82
CA VAL A 10 -4.86 0.65 9.14
C VAL A 10 -4.20 -0.71 8.96
N ARG A 11 -3.05 -0.93 9.61
CA ARG A 11 -2.32 -2.18 9.47
C ARG A 11 -2.94 -3.31 10.30
N ASP A 12 -3.47 -4.33 9.64
CA ASP A 12 -4.13 -5.45 10.32
C ASP A 12 -3.17 -6.60 10.67
N SER A 13 -2.08 -6.77 9.91
CA SER A 13 -1.11 -7.85 10.08
C SER A 13 0.34 -7.34 10.22
N PRO A 14 1.19 -7.96 11.05
CA PRO A 14 2.54 -7.51 11.36
C PRO A 14 3.57 -7.94 10.30
N LYS A 15 3.14 -8.36 9.10
CA LYS A 15 4.07 -8.66 8.01
C LYS A 15 4.32 -7.42 7.17
N LEU A 16 5.56 -6.92 7.21
CA LEU A 16 6.15 -6.09 6.15
C LEU A 16 6.97 -7.05 5.31
N SER A 17 6.56 -7.32 4.07
CA SER A 17 7.33 -8.14 3.14
C SER A 17 7.89 -7.28 2.02
N SER A 18 9.12 -7.59 1.59
CA SER A 18 9.64 -7.13 0.30
C SER A 18 8.88 -7.81 -0.82
N PHE A 19 8.37 -7.04 -1.78
CA PHE A 19 7.59 -7.59 -2.88
C PHE A 19 8.53 -8.02 -4.02
N PHE A 20 8.33 -9.24 -4.52
CA PHE A 20 8.92 -9.70 -5.79
C PHE A 20 7.79 -10.26 -6.66
N GLY A 21 7.53 -9.66 -7.82
CA GLY A 21 6.78 -10.35 -8.89
C GLY A 21 5.44 -9.78 -9.36
N ALA A 22 5.15 -8.46 -9.28
CA ALA A 22 4.05 -7.91 -10.08
C ALA A 22 4.57 -7.49 -11.46
N LYS A 23 3.76 -7.74 -12.50
CA LYS A 23 4.15 -7.69 -13.93
C LYS A 23 4.55 -6.31 -14.47
N SER A 24 4.59 -5.26 -13.64
CA SER A 24 5.20 -3.94 -13.90
C SER A 24 5.17 -3.11 -12.61
N ILE A 25 6.09 -3.38 -11.69
CA ILE A 25 6.31 -2.51 -10.52
C ILE A 25 7.25 -1.39 -10.97
N PRO A 26 6.88 -0.10 -10.79
CA PRO A 26 7.80 0.99 -11.08
C PRO A 26 9.08 0.89 -10.23
N ASP A 27 10.23 1.28 -10.77
CA ASP A 27 11.52 1.22 -10.05
C ASP A 27 11.49 1.94 -8.70
N SER A 28 10.67 3.00 -8.59
CA SER A 28 10.45 3.76 -7.35
C SER A 28 9.83 2.93 -6.21
N HIS A 29 9.28 1.76 -6.51
CA HIS A 29 8.60 0.86 -5.59
C HIS A 29 9.29 -0.52 -5.49
N GLY A 30 10.29 -0.80 -6.33
CA GLY A 30 10.94 -2.12 -6.43
C GLY A 30 11.72 -2.54 -5.17
N ARG A 31 12.06 -1.60 -4.28
CA ARG A 31 12.66 -1.84 -2.95
C ARG A 31 11.77 -1.33 -1.81
N GLY A 32 10.54 -0.94 -2.12
CA GLY A 32 9.56 -0.52 -1.14
C GLY A 32 9.13 -1.66 -0.23
N LYS A 33 8.37 -1.32 0.80
CA LYS A 33 7.77 -2.30 1.70
C LYS A 33 6.30 -2.50 1.34
N THR A 34 5.78 -3.65 1.72
CA THR A 34 4.36 -3.96 1.53
C THR A 34 3.61 -3.78 2.84
N ILE A 35 2.59 -2.93 2.86
CA ILE A 35 1.65 -2.79 3.97
C ILE A 35 0.37 -3.56 3.61
N THR A 36 -0.07 -4.45 4.48
CA THR A 36 -1.37 -5.12 4.39
C THR A 36 -2.29 -4.62 5.48
N GLY A 37 -3.52 -4.27 5.13
CA GLY A 37 -4.46 -3.68 6.07
C GLY A 37 -5.82 -3.35 5.46
N THR A 38 -6.56 -2.47 6.11
CA THR A 38 -7.87 -1.96 5.68
C THR A 38 -7.83 -0.45 5.48
N ILE A 39 -8.60 0.07 4.52
CA ILE A 39 -8.75 1.52 4.36
C ILE A 39 -9.58 2.04 5.55
N ALA A 40 -9.05 3.02 6.27
CA ALA A 40 -9.70 3.63 7.41
C ALA A 40 -11.11 4.14 7.04
N GLY A 41 -12.11 3.79 7.84
CA GLY A 41 -13.51 4.11 7.56
C GLY A 41 -14.19 3.17 6.56
N SER A 42 -13.55 2.06 6.19
CA SER A 42 -14.14 1.01 5.35
C SER A 42 -13.68 -0.39 5.79
N GLU A 43 -14.39 -1.42 5.34
CA GLU A 43 -13.96 -2.83 5.47
C GLU A 43 -13.10 -3.29 4.29
N GLN A 44 -12.71 -2.38 3.39
CA GLN A 44 -11.98 -2.74 2.18
C GLN A 44 -10.53 -3.09 2.53
N SER A 45 -10.19 -4.37 2.40
CA SER A 45 -8.84 -4.89 2.50
C SER A 45 -7.95 -4.38 1.36
N VAL A 46 -6.69 -4.10 1.67
CA VAL A 46 -5.69 -3.61 0.71
C VAL A 46 -4.31 -4.24 0.92
N GLU A 47 -3.55 -4.23 -0.16
CA GLU A 47 -2.10 -4.39 -0.19
C GLU A 47 -1.50 -3.15 -0.82
N LEU A 48 -0.76 -2.38 -0.04
CA LEU A 48 -0.10 -1.15 -0.47
C LEU A 48 1.40 -1.40 -0.63
N LEU A 49 1.91 -1.20 -1.84
CA LEU A 49 3.34 -1.15 -2.09
C LEU A 49 3.83 0.29 -1.93
N THR A 50 4.74 0.50 -0.99
CA THR A 50 5.30 1.82 -0.71
C THR A 50 6.44 2.15 -1.66
N ARG A 51 6.84 3.41 -1.68
CA ARG A 51 8.06 3.83 -2.37
C ARG A 51 9.29 3.42 -1.57
N ASN A 52 10.44 3.45 -2.23
CA ASN A 52 11.73 3.09 -1.64
C ASN A 52 12.16 4.05 -0.52
N ASP A 53 11.72 5.30 -0.59
CA ASP A 53 12.02 6.38 0.35
C ASP A 53 11.00 6.52 1.49
N SER A 54 9.95 5.69 1.51
CA SER A 54 8.88 5.79 2.50
C SER A 54 9.31 5.28 3.87
N ASP A 55 9.16 6.12 4.89
CA ASP A 55 9.43 5.75 6.27
C ASP A 55 8.29 4.95 6.89
N VAL A 56 8.22 3.66 6.51
CA VAL A 56 7.21 2.72 7.02
C VAL A 56 7.83 1.57 7.81
N GLY A 57 9.13 1.68 8.14
CA GLY A 57 9.85 0.65 8.89
C GLY A 57 9.47 0.55 10.36
N GLY A 58 9.03 1.67 10.95
CA GLY A 58 8.59 1.73 12.35
C GLY A 58 7.11 1.39 12.57
N LEU A 59 6.32 1.24 11.49
CA LEU A 59 4.87 1.06 11.62
C LEU A 59 4.57 -0.22 12.41
N ALA A 60 3.80 -0.14 13.50
CA ALA A 60 3.35 -1.30 14.28
C ALA A 60 2.00 -1.84 13.79
N ARG A 61 1.58 -3.02 14.27
CA ARG A 61 0.23 -3.53 14.01
C ARG A 61 -0.80 -2.59 14.66
N GLY A 62 -1.86 -2.24 13.94
CA GLY A 62 -2.93 -1.34 14.39
C GLY A 62 -2.63 0.14 14.16
N GLU A 63 -1.39 0.50 13.81
CA GLU A 63 -1.07 1.87 13.44
C GLU A 63 -1.60 2.23 12.06
N ARG A 64 -1.82 3.54 11.88
CA ARG A 64 -2.31 4.11 10.62
C ARG A 64 -1.14 4.62 9.80
N TRP A 65 -1.05 4.13 8.58
CA TRP A 65 -0.27 4.78 7.54
C TRP A 65 -1.17 5.80 6.82
N GLN A 66 -0.65 7.00 6.59
CA GLN A 66 -1.35 8.07 5.86
C GLN A 66 -0.48 8.55 4.71
N GLY A 67 -1.05 8.55 3.50
CA GLY A 67 -0.37 9.05 2.32
C GLY A 67 -1.29 9.09 1.11
N PHE A 68 -0.70 9.32 -0.05
CA PHE A 68 -1.41 9.23 -1.32
C PHE A 68 -1.13 7.88 -1.95
N ALA A 69 -2.17 7.26 -2.50
CA ALA A 69 -2.03 5.99 -3.19
C ALA A 69 -2.99 5.92 -4.37
N VAL A 70 -2.66 5.07 -5.33
CA VAL A 70 -3.48 4.79 -6.49
C VAL A 70 -3.78 3.30 -6.54
N VAL A 71 -5.02 2.94 -6.87
CA VAL A 71 -5.38 1.55 -7.12
C VAL A 71 -4.71 1.09 -8.41
N SER A 72 -3.94 0.02 -8.32
CA SER A 72 -3.25 -0.58 -9.47
C SER A 72 -4.01 -1.78 -10.03
N ASP A 73 -4.58 -2.61 -9.17
CA ASP A 73 -5.25 -3.85 -9.58
C ASP A 73 -6.19 -4.38 -8.47
N TRP A 74 -7.05 -5.33 -8.82
CA TRP A 74 -7.86 -6.09 -7.88
C TRP A 74 -7.29 -7.50 -7.70
N ASP A 75 -6.89 -7.83 -6.48
CA ASP A 75 -6.43 -9.18 -6.13
C ASP A 75 -7.64 -10.07 -5.85
N THR A 76 -8.10 -10.80 -6.87
CA THR A 76 -9.27 -11.69 -6.79
C THR A 76 -9.10 -12.82 -5.80
N LEU A 77 -7.87 -13.29 -5.58
CA LEU A 77 -7.56 -14.40 -4.66
C LEU A 77 -7.82 -13.99 -3.21
N TYR A 78 -7.37 -12.79 -2.82
CA TYR A 78 -7.51 -12.28 -1.46
C TYR A 78 -8.66 -11.27 -1.30
N LYS A 79 -9.42 -11.01 -2.36
CA LYS A 79 -10.52 -10.03 -2.41
C LYS A 79 -10.10 -8.66 -1.85
N ARG A 80 -8.95 -8.14 -2.31
CA ARG A 80 -8.35 -6.89 -1.83
C ARG A 80 -7.87 -6.00 -2.97
N LEU A 81 -7.80 -4.70 -2.73
CA LEU A 81 -7.18 -3.76 -3.67
C LEU A 81 -5.65 -3.88 -3.57
N ARG A 82 -4.97 -3.87 -4.72
CA ARG A 82 -3.53 -3.60 -4.79
C ARG A 82 -3.32 -2.14 -5.08
N MET A 83 -2.50 -1.48 -4.28
CA MET A 83 -2.28 -0.05 -4.34
C MET A 83 -0.79 0.26 -4.46
N LEU A 84 -0.47 1.34 -5.17
CA LEU A 84 0.88 1.90 -5.24
C LEU A 84 0.87 3.25 -4.54
N GLU A 85 1.83 3.47 -3.65
CA GLU A 85 2.02 4.79 -3.07
C GLU A 85 2.37 5.82 -4.15
N SER A 86 1.84 7.02 -4.02
CA SER A 86 2.09 8.15 -4.89
C SER A 86 2.69 9.29 -4.06
N PRO A 87 3.64 10.06 -4.59
CA PRO A 87 4.10 11.26 -3.90
C PRO A 87 2.92 12.21 -3.65
N GLY A 88 2.81 12.66 -2.40
CA GLY A 88 1.91 13.75 -2.04
C GLY A 88 2.42 15.05 -2.61
N ASN A 89 1.50 15.83 -3.18
CA ASN A 89 1.77 17.17 -3.70
C ASN A 89 1.11 18.19 -2.77
#